data_AF-A0A1I5R9M5-F1
#
_entry.id   AF-A0A1I5R9M5-F1
#
_cell.length_a   1.000
_cell.length_b   1.000
_cell.length_c   1.000
_cell.angle_alpha   90.00
_cell.angle_beta   90.00
_cell.angle_gamma   90.00
#
_symmetry.space_group_name_H-M   'P 1'
#
loop_
_entity.id
_entity.type
_entity.pdbx_description
1 polymer ?
#
loop_
_entity_poly.entity_id
_entity_poly.type
_entity_poly.pdbx_seq_one_letter_code
_entity_poly.pdbx_strand_id
1 'polypeptide(L)'
;MPEACELTVGMLAVVAREERKAISERTKAALAAAKARGVKLGNPNGTAALQRAAKGNGAAVAAIRADAQDRAADLSPIISDIRATGATSLPAIARELNSRGIVTPRGGAWHPSSVRNLLIRLNTAR
;
A
#
# COMPACT_ATOMS: atom_id res chain seq x y z
N MET A 1 17.83 22.83 -40.99
CA MET A 1 19.18 23.18 -40.54
C MET A 1 20.13 22.03 -40.93
N PRO A 2 20.74 22.01 -42.13
CA PRO A 2 21.50 20.85 -42.60
C PRO A 2 23.04 20.93 -42.40
N GLU A 3 23.59 21.82 -41.57
CA GLU A 3 25.05 21.95 -41.38
C GLU A 3 25.44 22.20 -39.91
N ALA A 4 24.80 21.53 -38.94
CA ALA A 4 25.37 21.48 -37.60
C ALA A 4 26.50 20.45 -37.61
N CYS A 5 27.76 20.91 -37.70
CA CYS A 5 28.90 20.00 -37.60
C CYS A 5 28.88 19.32 -36.21
N GLU A 6 29.46 18.11 -36.12
CA GLU A 6 29.42 17.27 -34.91
C GLU A 6 29.90 18.01 -33.64
N LEU A 7 30.85 18.93 -33.80
CA LEU A 7 31.33 19.82 -32.75
C LEU A 7 30.24 20.74 -32.21
N THR A 8 29.43 21.36 -33.08
CA THR A 8 28.31 22.24 -32.69
C THR A 8 27.24 21.47 -31.94
N VAL A 9 26.92 20.25 -32.40
CA VAL A 9 25.95 19.37 -31.72
C VAL A 9 26.45 18.97 -30.34
N GLY A 10 27.72 18.57 -30.23
CA GLY A 10 28.36 18.24 -28.95
C GLY A 10 28.36 19.41 -27.98
N MET A 11 28.72 20.62 -28.44
CA MET A 11 28.72 21.83 -27.62
C MET A 11 27.30 22.18 -27.12
N LEU A 12 26.29 22.13 -28.01
CA LEU A 12 24.89 22.36 -27.62
C LEU A 12 24.39 21.31 -26.62
N ALA A 13 24.80 20.06 -26.74
CA ALA A 13 24.43 19.00 -25.80
C ALA A 13 25.05 19.22 -24.41
N VAL A 14 26.30 19.69 -24.34
CA VAL A 14 26.96 20.04 -23.08
C VAL A 14 26.27 21.25 -22.44
N VAL A 15 25.99 22.30 -23.21
CA VAL A 15 25.25 23.49 -22.73
C VAL A 15 23.86 23.11 -22.21
N ALA A 16 23.12 22.27 -22.93
CA ALA A 16 21.80 21.81 -22.51
C ALA A 16 21.85 20.98 -21.21
N ARG A 17 22.93 20.22 -20.98
CA ARG A 17 23.14 19.45 -19.74
C ARG A 17 23.39 20.38 -18.56
N GLU A 18 24.25 21.38 -18.73
CA GLU A 18 24.53 22.37 -17.69
C GLU A 18 23.29 23.20 -17.36
N GLU A 19 22.52 23.63 -18.36
CA GLU A 19 21.29 24.39 -18.13
C GLU A 19 20.25 23.57 -17.37
N ARG A 20 20.09 22.28 -17.70
CA ARG A 20 19.20 21.37 -16.95
C ARG A 20 19.63 21.27 -15.48
N LYS A 21 20.93 21.15 -15.22
CA LYS A 21 21.48 21.06 -13.86
C LYS A 21 21.20 22.36 -13.08
N ALA A 22 21.48 23.51 -13.70
CA ALA A 22 21.25 24.82 -13.12
C ALA A 22 19.76 25.06 -12.79
N ILE A 23 18.85 24.68 -13.71
CA ILE A 23 17.40 24.75 -13.46
C ILE A 23 17.01 23.87 -12.27
N SER A 24 17.47 22.63 -12.24
CA SER A 24 17.19 21.70 -11.13
C SER A 24 17.66 22.27 -9.79
N GLU A 25 18.90 22.77 -9.72
CA GLU A 25 19.47 23.36 -8.50
C GLU A 25 18.64 24.57 -8.04
N ARG A 26 18.31 25.48 -8.96
CA ARG A 26 17.49 26.67 -8.67
C ARG A 26 16.10 26.31 -8.18
N THR A 27 15.44 25.34 -8.81
CA THR A 27 14.11 24.87 -8.40
C THR A 27 14.16 24.23 -7.01
N LYS A 28 15.16 23.39 -6.73
CA LYS A 28 15.33 22.78 -5.40
C LYS A 28 15.55 23.83 -4.33
N ALA A 29 16.41 24.82 -4.59
CA ALA A 29 16.67 25.92 -3.66
C ALA A 29 15.39 26.75 -3.39
N ALA A 30 14.65 27.08 -4.44
CA ALA A 30 13.39 27.83 -4.31
C ALA A 30 12.31 27.05 -3.52
N LEU A 31 12.16 25.75 -3.77
CA LEU A 31 11.23 24.89 -3.04
C LEU A 31 11.65 24.73 -1.56
N ALA A 32 12.95 24.59 -1.28
CA ALA A 32 13.46 24.54 0.09
C ALA A 32 13.18 25.84 0.84
N ALA A 33 13.42 27.00 0.21
CA ALA A 33 13.10 28.29 0.79
C ALA A 33 11.58 28.48 1.01
N ALA A 34 10.74 28.02 0.07
CA ALA A 34 9.29 28.04 0.23
C ALA A 34 8.85 27.18 1.43
N LYS A 35 9.40 25.98 1.58
CA LYS A 35 9.14 25.11 2.72
C LYS A 35 9.58 25.74 4.04
N ALA A 36 10.74 26.39 4.08
CA ALA A 36 11.23 27.11 5.27
C ALA A 36 10.32 28.29 5.66
N ARG A 37 9.68 28.94 4.69
CA ARG A 37 8.62 29.95 4.92
C ARG A 37 7.27 29.36 5.33
N GLY A 38 7.17 28.03 5.49
CA GLY A 38 5.92 27.35 5.88
C GLY A 38 4.97 27.06 4.73
N VAL A 39 5.37 27.26 3.47
CA VAL A 39 4.53 26.92 2.31
C VAL A 39 4.43 25.40 2.19
N LYS A 40 3.20 24.87 2.30
CA LYS A 40 2.92 23.45 2.09
C LYS A 40 2.97 23.13 0.60
N LEU A 41 4.04 22.45 0.18
CA LEU A 41 4.20 21.96 -1.19
C LEU A 41 3.30 20.75 -1.47
N GLY A 42 2.82 20.63 -2.70
CA GLY A 42 1.94 19.55 -3.15
C GLY A 42 0.53 20.03 -3.50
N ASN A 43 -0.33 19.10 -3.92
CA ASN A 43 -1.74 19.41 -4.21
C ASN A 43 -2.53 19.49 -2.89
N PRO A 44 -3.00 20.68 -2.46
CA PRO A 44 -3.78 20.83 -1.23
C PRO A 44 -5.13 20.09 -1.28
N ASN A 45 -5.59 19.74 -2.48
CA ASN A 45 -6.86 19.08 -2.77
C ASN A 45 -6.70 17.61 -3.19
N GLY A 46 -5.55 16.98 -2.90
CA GLY A 46 -5.13 15.68 -3.45
C GLY A 46 -6.23 14.62 -3.63
N THR A 47 -6.96 14.30 -2.55
CA THR A 47 -8.09 13.35 -2.59
C THR A 47 -9.46 14.02 -2.68
N ALA A 48 -9.53 15.35 -2.54
CA ALA A 48 -10.79 16.09 -2.49
C ALA A 48 -11.57 15.98 -3.81
N ALA A 49 -10.87 15.87 -4.95
CA ALA A 49 -11.53 15.64 -6.25
C ALA A 49 -12.19 14.24 -6.33
N LEU A 50 -11.54 13.21 -5.76
CA LEU A 50 -12.07 11.85 -5.72
C LEU A 50 -13.26 11.74 -4.74
N GLN A 51 -13.14 12.41 -3.59
CA GLN A 51 -14.20 12.49 -2.58
C GLN A 51 -15.42 13.25 -3.09
N ARG A 52 -15.24 14.42 -3.74
CA ARG A 52 -16.33 15.22 -4.33
C ARG A 52 -17.07 14.51 -5.46
N ALA A 53 -16.38 13.67 -6.22
CA ALA A 53 -16.99 12.90 -7.31
C ALA A 53 -17.78 11.67 -6.81
N ALA A 54 -17.86 11.42 -5.50
CA ALA A 54 -18.35 10.17 -4.89
C ALA A 54 -17.69 8.90 -5.45
N LYS A 55 -16.57 9.05 -6.19
CA LYS A 55 -15.71 7.98 -6.70
C LYS A 55 -14.74 7.55 -5.60
N GLY A 56 -15.30 7.25 -4.43
CA GLY A 56 -14.56 6.57 -3.36
C GLY A 56 -14.39 5.08 -3.69
N ASN A 57 -13.49 4.41 -3.01
CA ASN A 57 -13.33 2.95 -3.09
C ASN A 57 -14.33 2.20 -2.18
N GLY A 58 -15.44 2.84 -1.76
CA GLY A 58 -16.37 2.29 -0.78
C GLY A 58 -16.95 0.94 -1.18
N ALA A 59 -17.38 0.79 -2.43
CA ALA A 59 -17.89 -0.50 -2.95
C ALA A 59 -16.81 -1.59 -2.95
N ALA A 60 -15.57 -1.26 -3.36
CA ALA A 60 -14.46 -2.20 -3.33
C ALA A 60 -14.06 -2.58 -1.90
N VAL A 61 -14.06 -1.62 -0.97
CA VAL A 61 -13.81 -1.87 0.46
C VAL A 61 -14.90 -2.74 1.07
N ALA A 62 -16.17 -2.52 0.71
CA ALA A 62 -17.29 -3.33 1.17
C ALA A 62 -17.18 -4.77 0.66
N ALA A 63 -16.87 -4.97 -0.63
CA ALA A 63 -16.66 -6.29 -1.22
C ALA A 63 -15.50 -7.03 -0.53
N ILE A 64 -14.34 -6.38 -0.36
CA ILE A 64 -13.19 -6.98 0.34
C ILE A 64 -13.53 -7.35 1.79
N ARG A 65 -14.36 -6.55 2.46
CA ARG A 65 -14.82 -6.86 3.82
C ARG A 65 -15.75 -8.06 3.85
N ALA A 66 -16.68 -8.16 2.89
CA ALA A 66 -17.58 -9.31 2.76
C ALA A 66 -16.79 -10.59 2.50
N ASP A 67 -15.88 -10.61 1.52
CA ASP A 67 -15.04 -11.77 1.23
C ASP A 67 -14.21 -12.22 2.45
N ALA A 68 -13.68 -11.25 3.20
CA ALA A 68 -12.93 -11.54 4.43
C ALA A 68 -13.81 -12.09 5.55
N GLN A 69 -15.10 -11.75 5.56
CA GLN A 69 -16.08 -12.24 6.53
C GLN A 69 -16.53 -13.66 6.18
N ASP A 70 -16.85 -13.93 4.92
CA ASP A 70 -17.23 -15.26 4.44
C ASP A 70 -16.10 -16.25 4.69
N ARG A 71 -14.87 -15.87 4.34
CA ARG A 71 -13.70 -16.70 4.63
C ARG A 71 -13.48 -16.93 6.12
N ALA A 72 -13.82 -15.95 6.97
CA ALA A 72 -13.74 -16.13 8.41
C ALA A 72 -14.78 -17.16 8.88
N ALA A 73 -16.01 -17.06 8.38
CA ALA A 73 -17.08 -18.03 8.66
C ALA A 73 -16.69 -19.45 8.24
N ASP A 74 -16.11 -19.63 7.04
CA ASP A 74 -15.62 -20.91 6.54
C ASP A 74 -14.58 -21.56 7.47
N LEU A 75 -13.71 -20.73 8.06
CA LEU A 75 -12.64 -21.20 8.96
C LEU A 75 -13.13 -21.42 10.40
N SER A 76 -14.34 -20.97 10.75
CA SER A 76 -14.88 -21.06 12.12
C SER A 76 -14.89 -22.50 12.68
N PRO A 77 -15.35 -23.53 11.93
CA PRO A 77 -15.32 -24.92 12.39
C PRO A 77 -13.90 -25.42 12.60
N ILE A 78 -12.97 -25.07 11.71
CA ILE A 78 -11.56 -25.46 11.82
C ILE A 78 -10.91 -24.83 13.05
N ILE A 79 -11.16 -23.54 13.30
CA ILE A 79 -10.65 -22.86 14.51
C ILE A 79 -11.23 -23.51 15.78
N SER A 80 -12.49 -23.93 15.74
CA SER A 80 -13.14 -24.60 16.87
C SER A 80 -12.53 -25.97 17.15
N ASP A 81 -12.25 -26.75 16.11
CA ASP A 81 -11.54 -28.03 16.19
C ASP A 81 -10.11 -27.85 16.74
N ILE A 82 -9.36 -26.87 16.23
CA ILE A 82 -8.00 -26.54 16.71
C ILE A 82 -8.02 -26.13 18.20
N ARG A 83 -9.06 -25.44 18.65
CA ARG A 83 -9.21 -25.10 20.07
C ARG A 83 -9.54 -26.32 20.91
N ALA A 84 -10.33 -27.26 20.38
CA ALA A 84 -10.67 -28.51 21.06
C ALA A 84 -9.44 -29.42 21.25
N THR A 85 -8.45 -29.36 20.37
CA THR A 85 -7.15 -30.05 20.54
C THR A 85 -6.20 -29.37 21.54
N GLY A 86 -6.63 -28.27 22.17
CA GLY A 86 -5.89 -27.57 23.23
C GLY A 86 -5.06 -26.38 22.76
N ALA A 87 -5.03 -26.08 21.45
CA ALA A 87 -4.33 -24.91 20.92
C ALA A 87 -5.17 -23.63 21.12
N THR A 88 -5.00 -22.98 22.27
CA THR A 88 -5.76 -21.77 22.64
C THR A 88 -5.02 -20.45 22.39
N SER A 89 -3.69 -20.48 22.22
CA SER A 89 -2.88 -19.28 21.96
C SER A 89 -2.81 -18.93 20.47
N LEU A 90 -2.70 -17.64 20.13
CA LEU A 90 -2.58 -17.18 18.74
C LEU A 90 -1.43 -17.86 17.97
N PRO A 91 -0.22 -18.03 18.56
CA PRO A 91 0.86 -18.73 17.88
C PRO A 91 0.60 -20.23 17.72
N ALA A 92 -0.08 -20.88 18.68
CA ALA A 92 -0.43 -22.29 18.55
C ALA A 92 -1.44 -22.51 17.42
N ILE A 93 -2.49 -21.68 17.35
CA ILE A 93 -3.49 -21.72 16.28
C ILE A 93 -2.82 -21.45 14.91
N ALA A 94 -1.92 -20.47 14.82
CA ALA A 94 -1.19 -20.19 13.58
C ALA A 94 -0.35 -21.39 13.11
N ARG A 95 0.38 -22.03 14.03
CA ARG A 95 1.16 -23.23 13.72
C ARG A 95 0.27 -24.37 13.25
N GLU A 96 -0.86 -24.58 13.90
CA GLU A 96 -1.79 -25.66 13.55
C GLU A 96 -2.44 -25.43 12.18
N LEU A 97 -2.85 -24.19 11.87
CA LEU A 97 -3.36 -23.84 10.54
C LEU A 97 -2.32 -24.09 9.43
N ASN A 98 -1.06 -23.71 9.68
CA ASN A 98 0.02 -23.94 8.74
C ASN A 98 0.36 -25.44 8.60
N SER A 99 0.35 -26.19 9.70
CA SER A 99 0.57 -27.65 9.72
C SER A 99 -0.47 -28.38 8.87
N ARG A 100 -1.72 -27.91 8.92
CA ARG A 100 -2.83 -28.42 8.12
C ARG A 100 -2.81 -27.95 6.65
N GLY A 101 -1.80 -27.19 6.23
CA GLY A 101 -1.67 -26.71 4.85
C GLY A 101 -2.66 -25.60 4.47
N ILE A 102 -3.31 -24.97 5.45
CA ILE A 102 -4.31 -23.92 5.19
C ILE A 102 -3.58 -22.61 4.92
N VAL A 103 -3.64 -22.13 3.69
CA VAL A 103 -3.05 -20.84 3.31
C VAL A 103 -3.97 -19.66 3.60
N THR A 104 -3.37 -18.50 3.84
CA THR A 104 -4.10 -17.23 3.91
C THR A 104 -4.65 -16.84 2.53
N PRO A 105 -5.63 -15.92 2.43
CA PRO A 105 -6.23 -15.52 1.14
C PRO A 105 -5.24 -15.01 0.08
N ARG A 106 -4.07 -14.52 0.50
CA ARG A 106 -3.01 -14.05 -0.40
C ARG A 106 -1.93 -15.12 -0.67
N GLY A 107 -2.17 -16.37 -0.29
CA GLY A 107 -1.25 -17.50 -0.48
C GLY A 107 -0.09 -17.56 0.51
N GLY A 108 -0.08 -16.72 1.55
CA GLY A 108 0.97 -16.72 2.59
C GLY A 108 0.63 -17.63 3.78
N ALA A 109 1.61 -17.82 4.67
CA ALA A 109 1.43 -18.53 5.93
C ALA A 109 0.63 -17.72 6.98
N TRP A 110 0.03 -18.42 7.92
CA TRP A 110 -0.61 -17.81 9.09
C TRP A 110 0.42 -17.34 10.10
N HIS A 111 0.26 -16.10 10.53
CA HIS A 111 0.99 -15.50 11.64
C HIS A 111 0.03 -15.13 12.78
N PRO A 112 0.51 -14.98 14.03
CA PRO A 112 -0.34 -14.65 15.17
C PRO A 112 -1.22 -13.40 14.97
N SER A 113 -0.72 -12.38 14.25
CA SER A 113 -1.48 -11.17 13.91
C SER A 113 -2.65 -11.46 12.96
N SER A 114 -2.45 -12.32 11.95
CA SER A 114 -3.50 -12.76 11.04
C SER A 114 -4.58 -13.58 11.76
N VAL A 115 -4.17 -14.45 12.69
CA VAL A 115 -5.10 -15.20 13.55
C VAL A 115 -5.89 -14.25 14.45
N ARG A 116 -5.25 -13.25 15.06
CA ARG A 116 -5.96 -12.23 15.86
C ARG A 116 -7.05 -11.54 15.04
N ASN A 117 -6.72 -11.10 13.82
CA ASN A 117 -7.66 -10.44 12.94
C ASN A 117 -8.81 -11.36 12.51
N LEU A 118 -8.54 -12.65 12.29
CA LEU A 118 -9.57 -13.66 12.03
C LEU A 118 -10.53 -13.78 13.22
N LEU A 119 -10.00 -13.94 14.44
CA LEU A 119 -10.79 -14.10 15.65
C LEU A 119 -11.64 -12.86 15.98
N ILE A 120 -11.10 -11.65 15.76
CA ILE A 120 -11.85 -10.41 15.92
C ILE A 120 -13.07 -10.41 14.99
N ARG A 121 -12.89 -10.77 13.71
CA ARG A 121 -13.99 -10.84 12.74
C ARG A 121 -15.06 -11.86 13.13
N LEU A 122 -14.65 -13.03 13.59
CA LEU A 122 -15.57 -14.06 14.10
C LEU A 122 -16.38 -13.59 15.31
N ASN A 123 -15.77 -12.76 16.17
CA ASN A 123 -16.47 -12.22 17.34
C ASN A 123 -17.38 -11.04 17.02
N THR A 124 -17.07 -10.26 15.97
CA THR A 124 -17.93 -9.17 15.48
C THR A 124 -19.13 -9.70 14.67
N ALA A 125 -19.07 -10.94 14.20
CA ALA A 125 -20.16 -11.61 13.47
C ALA A 125 -21.32 -12.09 14.36
N ARG A 126 -21.20 -11.90 15.68
CA ARG A 126 -22.11 -12.45 16.70
C ARG A 126 -23.08 -11.40 17.21
#